data_AF-H2Y6Y9-F1
#
_entry.id   AF-H2Y6Y9-F1
#
_cell.length_a   1.000
_cell.length_b   1.000
_cell.length_c   1.000
_cell.angle_alpha   90.00
_cell.angle_beta   90.00
_cell.angle_gamma   90.00
#
_symmetry.space_group_name_H-M   'P 1'
#
loop_
_entity.id
_entity.type
_entity.pdbx_description
1 polymer ?
#
loop_
_entity_poly.entity_id
_entity_poly.type
_entity_poly.pdbx_seq_one_letter_code
_entity_poly.pdbx_strand_id
1 'polypeptide(L)'
;MNSTRFNDTLTKKVLVLLTDGQSNDRSNLAANSAFIRSLNITTIAVGVKADVLQELQIIANGEVGNNNRVYELSDFANLDSIVQSIFQQIERISLEGSSSSSFSSEGNGLRFSETGFSKSYGTVRYVAIR
;
A
#
# COMPACT_ATOMS: atom_id res chain seq x y z
N MET A 1 -8.55 2.74 19.35
CA MET A 1 -9.36 3.06 18.16
C MET A 1 -10.46 2.00 18.05
N ASN A 2 -11.74 2.38 18.04
CA ASN A 2 -12.86 1.43 18.05
C ASN A 2 -13.53 1.39 16.66
N SER A 3 -12.82 0.86 15.67
CA SER A 3 -13.31 0.67 14.30
C SER A 3 -13.26 -0.81 13.97
N THR A 4 -14.35 -1.34 13.43
CA THR A 4 -14.45 -2.73 12.98
C THR A 4 -13.40 -3.07 11.92
N ARG A 5 -12.95 -2.08 11.14
CA ARG A 5 -11.88 -2.25 10.13
C ARG A 5 -10.47 -2.21 10.71
N PHE A 6 -10.26 -1.55 11.85
CA PHE A 6 -8.92 -1.43 12.43
C PHE A 6 -8.48 -2.71 13.14
N ASN A 7 -9.43 -3.38 13.80
CA ASN A 7 -9.21 -4.64 14.51
C ASN A 7 -9.33 -5.87 13.59
N ASP A 8 -9.77 -5.69 12.34
CA ASP A 8 -9.80 -6.75 11.35
C ASP A 8 -8.38 -7.07 10.86
N THR A 9 -7.99 -8.34 10.97
CA THR A 9 -6.67 -8.84 10.57
C THR A 9 -6.52 -8.99 9.06
N LEU A 10 -7.62 -9.01 8.31
CA LEU A 10 -7.64 -9.06 6.86
C LEU A 10 -7.49 -7.67 6.21
N THR A 11 -7.71 -6.61 7.00
CA THR A 11 -7.55 -5.24 6.53
C THR A 11 -6.07 -4.86 6.50
N LYS A 12 -5.57 -4.51 5.31
CA LYS A 12 -4.22 -3.94 5.15
C LYS A 12 -4.19 -2.52 5.71
N LYS A 13 -3.24 -2.24 6.60
CA LYS A 13 -3.05 -0.94 7.22
C LYS A 13 -1.81 -0.27 6.65
N VAL A 14 -1.95 0.96 6.19
CA VAL A 14 -0.84 1.76 5.65
C VAL A 14 -0.74 3.07 6.42
N LEU A 15 0.47 3.43 6.81
CA LEU A 15 0.83 4.72 7.38
C LEU A 15 1.72 5.46 6.38
N VAL A 16 1.32 6.66 5.95
CA VAL A 16 2.18 7.54 5.14
C VAL A 16 2.69 8.64 6.05
N LEU A 17 3.99 8.65 6.32
CA LEU A 17 4.68 9.66 7.11
C LEU A 17 5.30 10.70 6.18
N LEU A 18 4.97 11.98 6.39
CA LEU A 18 5.61 13.10 5.73
C LEU A 18 6.33 13.92 6.81
N THR A 19 7.61 14.23 6.60
CA THR A 19 8.41 15.06 7.51
C THR A 19 9.35 15.97 6.73
N ASP A 20 9.60 17.16 7.26
CA ASP A 20 10.57 18.13 6.73
C ASP A 20 11.81 18.31 7.62
N GLY A 21 11.91 17.52 8.69
CA GLY A 21 12.96 17.67 9.68
C GLY A 21 13.37 16.38 10.37
N GLN A 22 14.40 16.52 11.22
CA GLN A 22 14.97 15.47 12.05
C GLN A 22 14.05 15.13 13.22
N SER A 23 13.96 13.84 13.58
CA SER A 23 13.25 13.44 14.80
C SER A 23 13.96 13.99 16.03
N ASN A 24 13.19 14.51 16.98
CA ASN A 24 13.69 14.93 18.30
C ASN A 24 13.90 13.74 19.25
N ASP A 25 13.46 12.55 18.85
CA ASP A 25 13.40 11.32 19.65
C ASP A 25 14.04 10.13 18.92
N ARG A 26 15.16 10.37 18.23
CA ARG A 26 15.91 9.35 17.47
C ARG A 26 16.21 8.06 18.25
N SER A 27 16.42 8.16 19.57
CA SER A 27 16.65 6.98 20.43
C SER A 27 15.46 6.02 20.48
N ASN A 28 14.24 6.53 20.30
CA ASN A 28 13.00 5.76 20.35
C ASN A 28 12.54 5.32 18.96
N LEU A 29 13.16 5.82 17.89
CA LEU A 29 12.74 5.59 16.51
C LEU A 29 12.63 4.11 16.18
N ALA A 30 13.64 3.31 16.56
CA ALA A 30 13.65 1.87 16.33
C ALA A 30 12.53 1.15 17.11
N ALA A 31 12.31 1.52 18.38
CA ALA A 31 11.27 0.93 19.22
C ALA A 31 9.86 1.26 18.69
N ASN A 32 9.62 2.52 18.34
CA ASN A 32 8.37 2.98 17.75
C ASN A 32 8.11 2.31 16.40
N SER A 33 9.15 2.20 15.57
CA SER A 33 9.10 1.53 14.28
C SER A 33 8.75 0.03 14.43
N ALA A 34 9.37 -0.66 15.40
CA ALA A 34 9.04 -2.05 15.72
C ALA A 34 7.61 -2.21 16.22
N PHE A 35 7.13 -1.29 17.05
CA PHE A 35 5.75 -1.27 17.55
C PHE A 35 4.73 -1.08 16.41
N ILE A 36 4.97 -0.17 15.47
CA ILE A 36 4.08 0.02 14.31
C ILE A 36 4.02 -1.26 13.44
N ARG A 37 5.16 -1.94 13.25
CA ARG A 37 5.21 -3.22 12.52
C ARG A 37 4.45 -4.33 13.23
N SER A 38 4.54 -4.42 14.56
CA SER A 38 3.80 -5.45 15.32
C SER A 38 2.29 -5.28 15.21
N LEU A 39 1.81 -4.08 14.88
CA LEU A 39 0.41 -3.79 14.58
C LEU A 39 -0.01 -4.14 13.14
N ASN A 40 0.86 -4.79 12.35
CA ASN A 40 0.67 -5.06 10.92
C ASN A 40 0.37 -3.79 10.11
N ILE A 41 1.07 -2.70 10.43
CA ILE A 41 0.98 -1.43 9.69
C ILE A 41 2.22 -1.32 8.81
N THR A 42 1.98 -1.15 7.51
CA THR A 42 3.02 -0.84 6.53
C THR A 42 3.27 0.66 6.51
N THR A 43 4.50 1.08 6.79
CA THR A 43 4.88 2.49 6.75
C THR A 43 5.52 2.87 5.42
N ILE A 44 5.11 4.01 4.87
CA ILE A 44 5.71 4.71 3.74
C ILE A 44 6.26 6.02 4.31
N ALA A 45 7.54 6.32 4.09
CA ALA A 45 8.21 7.50 4.64
C ALA A 45 8.59 8.48 3.53
N VAL A 46 8.25 9.75 3.72
CA VAL A 46 8.53 10.85 2.79
C VAL A 46 9.27 11.96 3.55
N GLY A 47 10.51 12.22 3.16
CA GLY A 47 11.29 13.37 3.61
C GLY A 47 11.22 14.51 2.61
N VAL A 48 11.04 15.74 3.08
CA VAL A 48 11.08 16.95 2.24
C VAL A 48 12.17 17.87 2.77
N LYS A 49 13.12 18.31 1.94
CA LYS A 49 14.21 19.22 2.36
C LYS A 49 15.05 18.70 3.55
N ALA A 50 15.02 17.40 3.82
CA ALA A 50 15.58 16.81 5.03
C ALA A 50 16.65 15.77 4.69
N ASP A 51 17.86 15.93 5.23
CA ASP A 51 18.94 14.93 5.14
C ASP A 51 18.80 13.91 6.27
N VAL A 52 17.72 13.13 6.19
CA VAL A 52 17.26 12.21 7.26
C VAL A 52 17.01 10.81 6.74
N LEU A 53 17.66 10.45 5.62
CA LEU A 53 17.49 9.17 4.94
C LEU A 53 17.53 7.98 5.91
N GLN A 54 18.52 7.92 6.81
CA GLN A 54 18.64 6.81 7.76
C GLN A 54 17.44 6.70 8.71
N GLU A 55 16.90 7.83 9.17
CA GLU A 55 15.70 7.84 10.01
C GLU A 55 14.48 7.36 9.22
N LEU A 56 14.31 7.84 7.98
CA LEU A 56 13.23 7.41 7.10
C LEU A 56 13.29 5.91 6.81
N GLN A 57 14.49 5.38 6.55
CA GLN A 57 14.73 3.94 6.35
C GLN A 57 14.35 3.13 7.60
N ILE A 58 14.76 3.58 8.79
CA ILE A 58 14.39 2.91 10.04
C ILE A 58 12.87 2.98 10.25
N ILE A 59 12.22 4.10 9.97
CA ILE A 59 10.76 4.24 10.13
C ILE A 59 10.00 3.37 9.11
N ALA A 60 10.40 3.39 7.85
CA ALA A 60 9.74 2.65 6.76
C ALA A 60 10.02 1.14 6.80
N ASN A 61 11.27 0.73 7.04
CA ASN A 61 11.70 -0.67 6.92
C ASN A 61 12.26 -1.29 8.21
N GLY A 62 12.76 -0.49 9.15
CA GLY A 62 13.26 -0.98 10.45
C GLY A 62 14.76 -1.26 10.42
N GLU A 63 15.41 -0.98 9.29
CA GLU A 63 16.83 -1.22 9.05
C GLU A 63 17.38 -0.08 8.19
N VAL A 64 18.66 0.22 8.39
CA VAL A 64 19.41 1.19 7.57
C VAL A 64 19.84 0.53 6.27
N GLY A 65 19.82 1.28 5.17
CA GLY A 65 20.21 0.80 3.84
C GLY A 65 19.08 0.20 3.01
N ASN A 66 17.86 0.11 3.55
CA ASN A 66 16.68 -0.30 2.80
C ASN A 66 15.83 0.91 2.39
N ASN A 67 15.82 1.22 1.09
CA ASN A 67 15.09 2.34 0.51
C ASN A 67 13.65 2.00 0.09
N ASN A 68 13.15 0.80 0.39
CA ASN A 68 11.79 0.43 0.01
C ASN A 68 10.77 1.33 0.71
N ARG A 69 9.78 1.87 -0.02
CA ARG A 69 8.77 2.79 0.56
C ARG A 69 9.37 4.05 1.21
N VAL A 70 10.58 4.45 0.82
CA VAL A 70 11.23 5.70 1.24
C VAL A 70 11.30 6.65 0.06
N TYR A 71 10.88 7.89 0.27
CA TYR A 71 10.92 8.95 -0.74
C TYR A 71 11.58 10.18 -0.15
N GLU A 72 12.46 10.82 -0.91
CA GLU A 72 13.09 12.08 -0.56
C GLU A 72 12.80 13.12 -1.62
N LEU A 73 12.37 14.30 -1.19
CA LEU A 73 12.04 15.42 -2.04
C LEU A 73 12.91 16.61 -1.67
N SER A 74 13.37 17.34 -2.68
CA SER A 74 14.06 18.62 -2.49
C SER A 74 13.11 19.76 -2.14
N ASP A 75 11.83 19.68 -2.52
CA ASP A 75 10.81 20.68 -2.22
C ASP A 75 9.40 20.08 -2.21
N PHE A 76 8.48 20.71 -1.48
CA PHE A 76 7.06 20.43 -1.50
C PHE A 76 6.44 20.63 -2.89
N ALA A 77 7.02 21.48 -3.73
CA ALA A 77 6.60 21.64 -5.13
C ALA A 77 6.72 20.34 -5.94
N ASN A 78 7.57 19.41 -5.51
CA ASN A 78 7.78 18.13 -6.18
C ASN A 78 6.96 16.97 -5.58
N LEU A 79 6.05 17.23 -4.63
CA LEU A 79 5.20 16.19 -4.04
C LEU A 79 4.40 15.42 -5.09
N ASP A 80 3.87 16.12 -6.09
CA ASP A 80 3.09 15.51 -7.16
C ASP A 80 3.85 14.42 -7.91
N SER A 81 5.18 14.52 -7.98
CA SER A 81 6.03 13.54 -8.66
C SER A 81 6.04 12.16 -7.99
N ILE A 82 5.81 12.09 -6.67
CA ILE A 82 5.83 10.83 -5.90
C ILE A 82 4.44 10.30 -5.58
N VAL A 83 3.38 11.11 -5.77
CA VAL A 83 2.00 10.71 -5.49
C VAL A 83 1.65 9.42 -6.25
N GLN A 84 1.95 9.36 -7.55
CA GLN A 84 1.68 8.17 -8.37
C GLN A 84 2.44 6.94 -7.88
N SER A 85 3.70 7.11 -7.48
CA SER A 85 4.51 6.02 -6.93
C SER A 85 3.96 5.50 -5.60
N ILE A 86 3.50 6.39 -4.72
CA ILE A 86 2.87 6.02 -3.45
C ILE A 86 1.57 5.26 -3.70
N PHE A 87 0.74 5.70 -4.64
CA PHE A 87 -0.49 5.00 -5.01
C PHE A 87 -0.20 3.57 -5.50
N GLN A 88 0.73 3.41 -6.44
CA GLN A 88 1.14 2.08 -6.93
C GLN A 88 1.69 1.19 -5.81
N GLN A 89 2.41 1.77 -4.85
CA GLN A 89 2.92 1.04 -3.70
C GLN A 89 1.79 0.56 -2.79
N ILE A 90 0.76 1.37 -2.56
CA ILE A 90 -0.45 1.00 -1.79
C ILE A 90 -1.22 -0.11 -2.50
N GLU A 91 -1.37 -0.03 -3.82
CA GLU A 91 -2.02 -1.08 -4.61
C GLU A 91 -1.29 -2.42 -4.44
N ARG A 92 0.05 -2.44 -4.52
CA ARG A 92 0.84 -3.65 -4.29
C ARG A 92 0.62 -4.26 -2.91
N ILE A 93 0.56 -3.43 -1.86
CA ILE A 93 0.28 -3.88 -0.49
C ILE A 93 -1.12 -4.51 -0.39
N SER A 94 -2.09 -3.95 -1.12
CA SER A 94 -3.46 -4.49 -1.17
C SER A 94 -3.54 -5.80 -1.97
N LEU A 95 -2.67 -5.97 -2.98
CA LEU A 95 -2.64 -7.12 -3.88
C LEU A 95 -1.76 -8.28 -3.39
N GLU A 96 -0.93 -8.09 -2.37
CA GLU A 96 -0.04 -9.14 -1.80
C GLU A 96 -0.80 -10.37 -1.24
N GLY A 97 -2.14 -10.35 -1.19
CA GLY A 97 -3.00 -11.51 -0.89
C GLY A 97 -3.65 -12.18 -2.11
N SER A 98 -3.54 -11.58 -3.30
CA SER A 98 -3.94 -12.19 -4.58
C SER A 98 -2.69 -12.75 -5.24
N SER A 99 -2.65 -14.07 -5.42
CA SER A 99 -1.56 -14.83 -6.03
C SER A 99 -0.82 -14.06 -7.13
N SER A 100 0.48 -13.85 -6.92
CA SER A 100 1.50 -13.46 -7.90
C SER A 100 1.09 -13.62 -9.38
N SER A 101 0.68 -12.52 -9.99
CA SER A 101 0.77 -12.33 -11.44
C SER A 101 1.79 -11.23 -11.72
N SER A 102 3.06 -11.64 -11.69
CA SER A 102 4.18 -10.91 -12.26
C SER A 102 3.75 -10.26 -13.58
N PHE A 103 3.87 -8.94 -13.67
CA PHE A 103 3.73 -8.19 -14.91
C PHE A 103 4.98 -8.47 -15.75
N SER A 104 5.01 -9.61 -16.44
CA SER A 104 5.89 -9.84 -17.59
C SER A 104 5.10 -9.44 -18.84
N SER A 105 5.64 -8.47 -19.59
CA SER A 105 5.07 -7.91 -20.82
C SER A 105 4.95 -8.89 -22.00
N GLU A 106 5.14 -10.18 -21.76
CA GLU A 106 5.01 -11.23 -22.77
C GLU A 106 4.15 -12.36 -22.22
N GLY A 107 3.04 -12.61 -22.91
CA GLY A 107 2.27 -13.85 -22.87
C GLY A 107 1.56 -14.16 -21.55
N ASN A 108 0.24 -13.95 -21.53
CA ASN A 108 -0.74 -14.97 -21.13
C ASN A 108 -2.15 -14.37 -21.13
N GLY A 109 -2.90 -14.64 -22.20
CA GLY A 109 -4.34 -14.45 -22.19
C GLY A 109 -4.97 -15.30 -21.08
N LEU A 110 -6.03 -14.76 -20.49
CA LEU A 110 -6.97 -15.45 -19.59
C LEU A 110 -6.66 -15.48 -18.08
N ARG A 111 -5.61 -14.83 -17.57
CA ARG A 111 -5.36 -14.75 -16.11
C ARG A 111 -6.32 -13.84 -15.32
N PHE A 112 -7.20 -13.12 -16.02
CA PHE A 112 -8.29 -12.29 -15.47
C PHE A 112 -9.68 -12.91 -15.70
N SER A 113 -9.76 -14.18 -16.11
CA SER A 113 -11.05 -14.86 -16.27
C SER A 113 -11.63 -15.12 -14.88
N GLU A 114 -12.52 -14.24 -14.45
CA GLU A 114 -13.33 -14.43 -13.25
C GLU A 114 -14.27 -15.62 -13.45
N THR A 115 -13.77 -16.83 -13.19
CA THR A 115 -14.57 -18.06 -13.12
C THR A 115 -15.46 -17.97 -11.87
N GLY A 116 -16.57 -17.24 -11.98
CA GLY A 116 -17.51 -17.02 -10.89
C GLY A 116 -18.66 -16.08 -11.25
N PHE A 117 -18.47 -15.18 -12.23
CA PHE A 117 -19.57 -14.36 -12.75
C PHE A 117 -20.24 -15.08 -13.91
N SER A 118 -21.45 -15.61 -13.68
CA SER A 118 -22.32 -16.11 -14.75
C SER A 118 -23.58 -15.25 -14.83
N LYS A 119 -23.99 -14.91 -16.06
CA LYS A 119 -25.27 -14.24 -16.34
C LYS A 119 -26.22 -15.29 -16.90
N SER A 120 -27.27 -15.62 -16.15
CA SER A 120 -28.33 -16.50 -16.61
C SER A 120 -29.37 -15.70 -17.38
N TYR A 121 -29.57 -16.01 -18.67
CA TYR A 121 -30.69 -15.49 -19.44
C TYR A 121 -31.84 -16.49 -19.36
N GLY A 122 -32.87 -16.15 -18.59
CA GLY A 122 -34.11 -16.92 -18.54
C GLY A 122 -35.02 -16.57 -19.72
N THR A 123 -35.44 -17.57 -20.50
CA THR A 123 -36.48 -17.42 -21.53
C THR A 123 -37.83 -17.15 -20.86
N VAL A 124 -38.36 -15.93 -21.01
CA VAL A 124 -39.74 -15.63 -20.61
C VAL A 124 -40.69 -16.22 -21.67
N ARG A 125 -41.47 -17.24 -21.29
CA ARG A 125 -42.54 -17.79 -22.14
C ARG A 125 -43.79 -16.94 -21.98
N TYR A 126 -44.23 -16.29 -23.06
CA TYR A 126 -45.57 -15.71 -23.11
C TYR A 126 -46.61 -16.81 -23.29
N VAL A 127 -47.56 -16.90 -22.36
CA VAL A 127 -48.77 -17.71 -22.51
C VAL A 127 -49.84 -16.80 -23.10
N ALA A 128 -50.24 -17.07 -24.33
CA ALA A 128 -51.41 -16.43 -24.93
C ALA A 128 -52.68 -17.06 -24.35
N ILE A 129 -53.52 -16.26 -23.70
CA ILE A 129 -54.86 -16.67 -23.26
C ILE A 129 -55.79 -16.41 -24.45
N ARG A 130 -56.54 -17.44 -24.86
CA ARG A 130 -57.55 -17.36 -25.93
C ARG A 130 -58.82 -16.67 -25.45
#